data_AF-A0A6L8I4Y7-F1
#
_entry.id   AF-A0A6L8I4Y7-F1
#
_cell.length_a   1.000
_cell.length_b   1.000
_cell.length_c   1.000
_cell.angle_alpha   90.00
_cell.angle_beta   90.00
_cell.angle_gamma   90.00
#
_symmetry.space_group_name_H-M   'P 1'
#
loop_
_entity.id
_entity.type
_entity.pdbx_description
1 polymer ?
#
loop_
_entity_poly.entity_id
_entity_poly.type
_entity_poly.pdbx_seq_one_letter_code
_entity_poly.pdbx_strand_id
1 'polypeptide(L)'
;MNLERIKPHFPWLTLLALVCVVGAANPAFFDPLGLLSLVTDVVPLFIMALGMTFAIYIGGIDLSAQQVANMVTVVATVYLSQFGIGVAVICILAGFVFGAVSGYVTTRLYVPSFVSTLAM
;
A
#
# COMPACT_ATOMS: atom_id res chain seq x y z
N MET A 1 12.57 -35.82 6.92
CA MET A 1 13.02 -34.46 6.53
C MET A 1 12.32 -33.46 7.44
N ASN A 2 13.07 -32.81 8.34
CA ASN A 2 12.49 -31.98 9.41
C ASN A 2 11.75 -30.77 8.84
N LEU A 3 10.46 -30.65 9.16
CA LEU A 3 9.58 -29.52 8.80
C LEU A 3 10.20 -28.16 9.15
N GLU A 4 11.07 -28.11 10.16
CA GLU A 4 11.81 -26.92 10.59
C GLU A 4 12.75 -26.32 9.54
N ARG A 5 13.29 -27.12 8.60
CA ARG A 5 14.11 -26.59 7.48
C ARG A 5 13.26 -25.98 6.36
N ILE A 6 11.97 -26.31 6.29
CA ILE A 6 11.07 -25.88 5.21
C ILE A 6 10.32 -24.60 5.61
N LYS A 7 10.10 -24.37 6.91
CA LYS A 7 9.43 -23.16 7.45
C LYS A 7 9.94 -21.83 6.85
N PRO A 8 11.26 -21.59 6.68
CA PRO A 8 11.75 -20.34 6.08
C PRO A 8 11.35 -20.16 4.61
N HIS A 9 11.11 -21.26 3.90
CA HIS A 9 10.79 -21.27 2.47
C HIS A 9 9.29 -21.24 2.20
N PHE A 10 8.44 -21.34 3.24
CA PHE A 10 6.99 -21.32 3.10
C PHE A 10 6.46 -20.15 2.27
N PRO A 11 6.92 -18.90 2.41
CA PRO A 11 6.41 -17.79 1.59
C PRO A 11 6.63 -17.99 0.09
N TRP A 12 7.80 -18.51 -0.30
CA TRP A 12 8.11 -18.80 -1.71
C TRP A 12 7.32 -20.00 -2.23
N LEU A 13 7.15 -21.01 -1.38
CA LEU A 13 6.44 -22.23 -1.70
C LEU A 13 4.93 -21.97 -1.85
N THR A 14 4.36 -21.14 -0.98
CA THR A 14 2.96 -20.70 -1.09
C THR A 14 2.76 -19.78 -2.29
N LEU A 15 3.69 -18.87 -2.57
CA LEU A 15 3.62 -18.00 -3.76
C LEU A 15 3.60 -18.84 -5.05
N LEU A 16 4.54 -19.78 -5.20
CA LEU A 16 4.58 -20.68 -6.36
C LEU A 16 3.31 -21.53 -6.47
N ALA A 17 2.83 -22.08 -5.36
CA ALA A 17 1.58 -22.82 -5.34
C ALA A 17 0.40 -21.96 -5.79
N LEU A 18 0.31 -20.72 -5.32
CA LEU A 18 -0.76 -19.78 -5.66
C LEU A 18 -0.72 -19.42 -7.15
N VAL A 19 0.46 -19.12 -7.69
CA VAL A 19 0.64 -18.83 -9.13
C VAL A 19 0.23 -20.02 -9.99
N CYS A 20 0.62 -21.24 -9.62
CA CYS A 20 0.23 -22.45 -10.35
C CYS A 20 -1.28 -22.69 -10.31
N VAL A 21 -1.92 -22.52 -9.15
CA VAL A 21 -3.37 -22.73 -8.99
C VAL A 21 -4.16 -21.66 -9.74
N VAL A 22 -3.79 -20.39 -9.61
CA VAL A 22 -4.46 -19.27 -10.30
C VAL A 22 -4.25 -19.36 -11.81
N GLY A 23 -3.04 -19.70 -12.24
CA GLY A 23 -2.73 -19.90 -13.66
C GLY A 23 -3.48 -21.08 -14.29
N ALA A 24 -3.69 -22.16 -13.54
CA ALA A 24 -4.51 -23.29 -13.99
C ALA A 24 -6.02 -22.95 -14.02
N ALA A 25 -6.50 -22.17 -13.06
CA ALA A 25 -7.90 -21.74 -12.99
C ALA A 25 -8.25 -20.65 -14.02
N ASN A 26 -7.29 -19.80 -14.38
CA ASN A 26 -7.49 -18.71 -15.33
C ASN A 26 -6.29 -18.59 -16.29
N PRO A 27 -6.38 -19.16 -17.51
CA PRO A 27 -5.31 -19.12 -18.49
C PRO A 27 -4.90 -17.69 -18.91
N ALA A 28 -5.79 -16.71 -18.77
CA ALA A 28 -5.50 -15.31 -19.05
C ALA A 28 -4.60 -14.66 -17.98
N PHE A 29 -4.35 -15.33 -16.85
CA PHE A 29 -3.45 -14.82 -15.80
C PHE A 29 -2.01 -14.61 -16.30
N PHE A 30 -1.54 -15.44 -17.24
CA PHE A 30 -0.21 -15.32 -17.83
C PHE A 30 -0.16 -14.38 -19.05
N ASP A 31 -1.24 -13.67 -19.36
CA ASP A 31 -1.24 -12.66 -20.42
C ASP A 31 -0.25 -11.54 -20.05
N PRO A 32 0.75 -11.22 -20.92
CA PRO A 32 1.71 -10.16 -20.68
C PRO A 32 1.07 -8.80 -20.32
N LEU A 33 -0.10 -8.49 -20.88
CA LEU A 33 -0.82 -7.24 -20.60
C LEU A 33 -1.43 -7.22 -19.19
N GLY A 34 -1.97 -8.35 -18.74
CA GLY A 34 -2.47 -8.52 -17.38
C GLY A 34 -1.35 -8.40 -16.35
N LEU A 35 -0.22 -9.06 -16.62
CA LEU A 35 0.97 -8.99 -15.77
C LEU A 35 1.55 -7.56 -15.72
N LEU A 36 1.60 -6.84 -16.85
CA LEU A 36 2.08 -5.46 -16.87
C LEU A 36 1.15 -4.52 -16.09
N SER A 37 -0.16 -4.73 -16.18
CA SER A 37 -1.15 -3.98 -15.40
C SER A 37 -0.97 -4.23 -13.90
N LEU A 38 -0.80 -5.50 -13.50
CA LEU A 38 -0.51 -5.86 -12.10
C LEU A 38 0.78 -5.22 -11.59
N VAL A 39 1.85 -5.22 -12.38
CA VAL A 39 3.10 -4.54 -12.00
C VAL A 39 2.87 -3.04 -11.82
N THR A 40 2.12 -2.42 -12.73
CA THR A 40 1.79 -0.99 -12.67
C THR A 40 1.00 -0.63 -11.40
N ASP A 41 0.08 -1.50 -10.97
CA ASP A 41 -0.68 -1.32 -9.73
C ASP A 41 0.19 -1.45 -8.47
N VAL A 42 1.23 -2.28 -8.51
CA VAL A 42 2.14 -2.51 -7.38
C VAL A 42 3.26 -1.45 -7.29
N VAL A 43 3.61 -0.79 -8.40
CA VAL A 43 4.69 0.21 -8.43
C VAL A 43 4.53 1.33 -7.39
N PRO A 44 3.36 1.96 -7.20
CA PRO A 44 3.18 3.00 -6.18
C PRO A 44 3.45 2.48 -4.76
N LEU A 45 3.00 1.26 -4.44
CA LEU A 45 3.26 0.63 -3.14
C LEU A 45 4.76 0.39 -2.93
N PHE A 46 5.46 -0.04 -3.97
CA PHE A 46 6.92 -0.26 -3.92
C PHE A 46 7.68 1.05 -3.67
N ILE A 47 7.32 2.14 -4.38
CA ILE A 47 7.93 3.46 -4.19
C ILE A 47 7.69 3.96 -2.77
N MET A 48 6.46 3.82 -2.24
CA MET A 48 6.15 4.19 -0.85
C MET A 48 6.95 3.35 0.16
N ALA A 49 7.04 2.03 -0.04
CA ALA A 49 7.80 1.14 0.82
C ALA A 49 9.29 1.52 0.90
N LEU A 50 9.90 1.89 -0.24
CA LEU A 50 11.28 2.38 -0.27
C LEU A 50 11.45 3.64 0.60
N GLY A 51 10.53 4.60 0.51
CA GLY A 51 10.55 5.80 1.37
C GLY A 51 10.38 5.47 2.86
N MET A 52 9.43 4.60 3.20
CA MET A 52 9.18 4.18 4.57
C MET A 52 10.34 3.40 5.19
N THR A 53 11.18 2.75 4.38
CA THR A 53 12.36 2.00 4.88
C THR A 53 13.31 2.93 5.64
N PHE A 54 13.50 4.16 5.17
CA PHE A 54 14.32 5.17 5.87
C PHE A 54 13.69 5.63 7.18
N ALA A 55 12.37 5.82 7.21
CA ALA A 55 11.65 6.19 8.43
C ALA A 55 11.78 5.09 9.50
N ILE A 56 11.67 3.82 9.09
CA ILE A 56 11.87 2.66 9.97
C ILE A 56 13.30 2.61 10.50
N TYR A 57 14.31 2.90 9.69
CA TYR A 57 15.70 2.94 10.16
C TYR A 57 15.97 4.03 11.20
N ILE A 58 15.22 5.13 11.18
CA ILE A 58 15.28 6.20 12.20
C ILE A 58 14.54 5.78 13.49
N GLY A 59 13.87 4.62 13.49
CA GLY A 59 13.09 4.08 14.61
C GLY A 59 11.61 4.47 14.59
N GLY A 60 11.13 5.08 13.49
CA GLY A 60 9.73 5.42 13.29
C GLY A 60 8.97 4.32 12.54
N ILE A 61 7.86 3.83 13.10
CA ILE A 61 6.93 2.96 12.36
C ILE A 61 5.80 3.87 11.87
N ASP A 62 5.95 4.43 10.68
CA ASP A 62 4.96 5.33 10.07
C ASP A 62 4.00 4.55 9.16
N LEU A 63 2.77 4.35 9.63
CA LEU A 63 1.70 3.73 8.84
C LEU A 63 0.78 4.78 8.19
N SER A 64 1.02 6.09 8.41
CA SER A 64 0.10 7.17 8.01
C SER A 64 0.08 7.35 6.50
N ALA A 65 1.25 7.21 5.87
CA ALA A 65 1.39 7.35 4.43
C ALA A 65 0.48 6.36 3.68
N GLN A 66 0.41 5.11 4.14
CA GLN A 66 -0.44 4.09 3.51
C GLN A 66 -1.94 4.33 3.79
N GLN A 67 -2.29 4.78 4.99
CA GLN A 67 -3.67 5.14 5.36
C GLN A 67 -4.19 6.29 4.48
N VAL A 68 -3.41 7.37 4.33
CA VAL A 68 -3.76 8.53 3.50
C VAL A 68 -3.84 8.12 2.02
N ALA A 69 -2.93 7.29 1.52
CA ALA A 69 -2.99 6.78 0.16
C ALA A 69 -4.28 5.98 -0.11
N ASN A 70 -4.66 5.08 0.81
CA ASN A 70 -5.91 4.33 0.70
C ASN A 70 -7.14 5.26 0.75
N MET A 71 -7.16 6.22 1.67
CA MET A 71 -8.24 7.21 1.76
C MET A 71 -8.41 7.99 0.45
N VAL A 72 -7.31 8.53 -0.10
CA VAL A 72 -7.31 9.28 -1.36
C VAL A 72 -7.77 8.40 -2.53
N THR A 73 -7.42 7.11 -2.52
CA THR A 73 -7.86 6.14 -3.55
C THR A 73 -9.37 5.89 -3.50
N VAL A 74 -9.96 5.79 -2.30
CA VAL A 74 -11.41 5.65 -2.12
C VAL A 74 -12.13 6.93 -2.57
N VAL A 75 -11.64 8.11 -2.17
CA VAL A 75 -12.18 9.39 -2.61
C VAL A 75 -12.09 9.52 -4.13
N ALA A 76 -10.95 9.16 -4.72
CA ALA A 76 -10.78 9.16 -6.16
C ALA A 76 -11.84 8.27 -6.83
N THR A 77 -11.96 7.02 -6.39
CA THR A 77 -12.87 6.03 -6.98
C THR A 77 -14.34 6.46 -6.91
N VAL A 78 -14.78 7.03 -5.78
CA VAL A 78 -16.17 7.44 -5.58
C VAL A 78 -16.53 8.67 -6.41
N TYR A 79 -15.64 9.66 -6.49
CA TYR A 79 -15.95 10.94 -7.11
C TYR A 79 -15.51 11.05 -8.58
N LEU A 80 -14.72 10.09 -9.11
CA LEU A 80 -14.22 10.09 -10.48
C LEU A 80 -15.35 10.22 -11.52
N SER A 81 -16.47 9.53 -11.28
CA SER A 81 -17.63 9.52 -12.18
C SER A 81 -18.39 10.85 -12.22
N GLN A 82 -18.28 11.68 -11.18
CA GLN A 82 -19.02 12.94 -11.05
C GLN A 82 -18.21 14.15 -11.48
N PHE A 83 -16.92 14.19 -11.13
CA PHE A 83 -16.06 15.38 -11.30
C PHE A 83 -14.95 15.18 -12.35
N GLY A 84 -14.80 13.97 -12.91
CA GLY A 84 -13.77 13.66 -13.91
C GLY A 84 -12.36 13.98 -13.41
N ILE A 85 -11.55 14.62 -14.25
CA ILE A 85 -10.17 15.02 -13.92
C ILE A 85 -10.10 16.00 -12.72
N GLY A 86 -11.18 16.74 -12.42
CA GLY A 86 -11.24 17.68 -11.30
C GLY A 86 -11.04 17.02 -9.92
N VAL A 87 -11.28 15.71 -9.82
CA VAL A 87 -11.05 14.92 -8.61
C VAL A 87 -9.59 14.91 -8.18
N ALA A 88 -8.64 15.03 -9.11
CA ALA A 88 -7.22 15.07 -8.78
C ALA A 88 -6.89 16.20 -7.81
N VAL A 89 -7.50 17.38 -7.99
CA VAL A 89 -7.31 18.53 -7.11
C VAL A 89 -7.88 18.26 -5.72
N ILE A 90 -9.06 17.62 -5.64
CA ILE A 90 -9.71 17.25 -4.38
C ILE A 90 -8.85 16.22 -3.63
N CYS A 91 -8.33 15.21 -4.33
CA CYS A 91 -7.44 14.19 -3.80
C CYS A 91 -6.15 14.79 -3.24
N ILE A 92 -5.54 15.75 -3.95
CA ILE A 92 -4.34 16.46 -3.48
C ILE A 92 -4.64 17.27 -2.23
N LEU A 93 -5.73 18.05 -2.22
CA LEU A 93 -6.12 18.85 -1.07
C LEU A 93 -6.47 17.99 0.15
N ALA A 94 -7.22 16.90 -0.05
CA ALA A 94 -7.55 15.96 1.02
C ALA A 94 -6.27 15.29 1.56
N GLY A 95 -5.42 14.76 0.69
CA GLY A 95 -4.14 14.16 1.09
C GLY A 95 -3.26 15.12 1.88
N PHE A 96 -3.19 16.39 1.45
CA PHE A 96 -2.43 17.42 2.16
C PHE A 96 -3.01 17.72 3.56
N VAL A 97 -4.32 17.88 3.68
CA VAL A 97 -4.97 18.18 4.97
C VAL A 97 -4.80 17.03 5.95
N PHE A 98 -5.11 15.80 5.54
CA PHE A 98 -4.99 14.63 6.42
C PHE A 98 -3.54 14.29 6.75
N GLY A 99 -2.62 14.44 5.79
CA GLY A 99 -1.18 14.30 6.03
C GLY A 99 -0.65 15.35 7.02
N ALA A 100 -1.07 16.61 6.88
CA ALA A 100 -0.69 17.68 7.81
C ALA A 100 -1.23 17.44 9.23
N VAL A 101 -2.47 16.95 9.36
CA VAL A 101 -3.04 16.59 10.67
C VAL A 101 -2.25 15.44 11.30
N SER A 102 -1.95 14.38 10.55
CA SER A 102 -1.15 13.25 11.05
C SER A 102 0.27 13.68 11.48
N GLY A 103 0.93 14.54 10.69
CA GLY A 103 2.22 15.11 11.03
C GLY A 103 2.15 16.03 12.26
N TYR A 104 1.09 16.83 12.39
CA TYR A 104 0.88 17.70 13.54
C TYR A 104 0.69 16.88 14.83
N VAL A 105 -0.13 15.83 14.79
CA VAL A 105 -0.36 14.95 15.94
C VAL A 105 0.93 14.28 16.39
N THR A 106 1.67 13.70 15.45
CA THR A 106 2.94 13.02 15.77
C THR A 106 3.97 14.01 16.35
N THR A 107 4.07 15.22 15.79
CA THR A 107 5.10 16.19 16.19
C THR A 107 4.77 16.98 17.46
N ARG A 108 3.49 17.32 17.70
CA ARG A 108 3.08 18.19 18.82
C ARG A 108 2.49 17.45 20.00
N LEU A 109 1.82 16.33 19.77
CA LEU A 109 1.21 15.52 20.84
C LEU A 109 2.13 14.41 21.36
N TYR A 110 3.33 14.25 20.79
CA TYR A 110 4.33 13.24 21.18
C TYR A 110 3.77 11.81 21.20
N VAL A 111 2.72 11.56 20.43
CA VAL A 111 2.13 10.22 20.28
C VAL A 111 3.06 9.43 19.35
N PRO A 112 3.50 8.22 19.75
CA PRO A 112 4.26 7.36 18.86
C PRO A 112 3.53 7.19 17.52
N SER A 113 4.25 7.33 16.41
CA SER A 113 3.68 7.36 15.04
C SER A 113 2.70 6.20 14.80
N PHE A 114 3.04 5.00 15.27
CA PHE A 114 2.19 3.81 15.21
C PHE A 114 0.80 4.01 15.83
N VAL A 115 0.73 4.58 17.03
CA VAL A 115 -0.53 4.80 17.77
C VAL A 115 -1.35 5.91 17.12
N SER A 116 -0.70 6.98 16.67
CA SER A 116 -1.36 8.07 15.95
C SER A 116 -2.03 7.59 14.66
N THR A 117 -1.43 6.61 13.99
CA THR A 117 -1.92 6.07 12.70
C THR A 117 -2.95 4.96 12.79
N LEU A 118 -3.03 4.28 13.93
CA LEU A 118 -4.04 3.25 14.17
C LEU A 118 -5.37 3.84 14.63
N ALA A 119 -5.33 5.04 15.23
CA ALA A 119 -6.49 5.74 15.76
C ALA A 119 -7.24 6.60 14.72
N MET A 120 -6.66 6.80 13.53
CA MET A 120 -7.20 7.64 12.45
C MET A 120 -7.82 6.78 11.36
#